data_AF-A0A969BKK9-F1
#
_entry.id   AF-A0A969BKK9-F1
#
_cell.length_a   1.000
_cell.length_b   1.000
_cell.length_c   1.000
_cell.angle_alpha   90.00
_cell.angle_beta   90.00
_cell.angle_gamma   90.00
#
_symmetry.space_group_name_H-M   'P 1'
#
loop_
_entity.id
_entity.type
_entity.pdbx_description
1 polymer ?
#
loop_
_entity_poly.entity_id
_entity_poly.type
_entity_poly.pdbx_seq_one_letter_code
_entity_poly.pdbx_strand_id
1 'polypeptide(L)'
;MPLGWAQLSHKKVRFAVALAGIGFANVLIFMQLGFSSALFDGVTRIHDRLKGDLFLVSKRSRYLGDRGFPRSHLYQAAAVDKVATARPFYYALSGWRNPENRQFEDVGVIAFNPAQPIFDLPEVQQQLAQIKIPDTVLFDRYPKPHSAPYLRCCPKGNASPQKFCNVR
;
A
#
# COMPACT_ATOMS: atom_id res chain seq x y z
N MET A 1 8.43 2.15 57.83
CA MET A 1 9.71 2.81 57.49
C MET A 1 9.43 4.11 56.72
N PRO A 2 9.27 5.28 57.38
CA PRO A 2 8.82 6.51 56.74
C PRO A 2 9.96 7.53 56.48
N LEU A 3 11.21 7.08 56.37
CA LEU A 3 12.38 7.96 56.21
C LEU A 3 12.71 8.31 54.75
N GLY A 4 12.34 7.46 53.78
CA GLY A 4 12.59 7.73 52.35
C GLY A 4 11.74 8.89 51.78
N TRP A 5 10.48 9.00 52.23
CA TRP A 5 9.54 10.04 51.78
C TRP A 5 9.96 11.45 52.23
N ALA A 6 10.55 11.55 53.42
CA ALA A 6 11.03 12.81 53.99
C ALA A 6 12.27 13.35 53.25
N GLN A 7 13.17 12.49 52.75
CA GLN A 7 14.33 12.93 51.95
C GLN A 7 13.98 13.30 50.50
N LEU A 8 13.01 12.62 49.88
CA LEU A 8 12.51 12.97 48.54
C LEU A 8 11.86 14.37 48.52
N SER A 9 11.24 14.75 49.64
CA SER A 9 10.55 16.05 49.80
C SER A 9 11.50 17.24 50.02
N HIS A 10 12.79 17.00 50.31
CA HIS A 10 13.75 18.05 50.66
C HIS A 10 14.37 18.74 49.43
N LYS A 11 14.38 18.09 48.26
CA LYS A 11 14.83 18.67 46.98
C LYS A 11 13.75 18.58 45.90
N LYS A 12 12.58 19.19 46.18
CA LYS A 12 11.38 19.18 45.33
C LYS A 12 11.65 19.53 43.86
N VAL A 13 12.55 20.50 43.61
CA VAL A 13 12.94 20.91 42.25
C VAL A 13 13.72 19.81 41.52
N ARG A 14 14.71 19.19 42.18
CA ARG A 14 15.51 18.11 41.57
C ARG A 14 14.67 16.86 41.30
N PHE A 15 13.71 16.55 42.18
CA PHE A 15 12.76 15.46 41.97
C PHE A 15 11.79 15.76 40.83
N ALA A 16 11.22 16.97 40.77
CA ALA A 16 10.32 17.38 39.69
C ALA A 16 11.00 17.34 38.32
N VAL A 17 12.26 17.81 38.22
CA VAL A 17 13.05 17.74 36.97
C VAL A 17 13.31 16.30 36.54
N ALA A 18 13.63 15.41 37.49
CA ALA A 18 13.82 13.99 37.18
C ALA A 18 12.52 13.32 36.70
N LEU A 19 11.40 13.61 37.35
CA LEU A 19 10.08 13.10 36.95
C LEU A 19 9.68 13.62 35.57
N ALA A 20 9.92 14.91 35.30
CA ALA A 20 9.67 15.52 34.00
C ALA A 20 10.52 14.88 32.89
N GLY A 21 11.79 14.56 33.17
CA GLY A 21 12.68 13.87 32.23
C GLY A 21 12.18 12.46 31.87
N ILE A 22 11.78 11.66 32.87
CA ILE A 22 11.22 10.31 32.65
C ILE A 22 9.87 10.40 31.91
N GLY A 23 9.01 11.34 32.30
CA GLY A 23 7.73 11.57 31.63
C GLY A 23 7.91 11.97 30.16
N PHE A 24 8.84 12.88 29.88
CA PHE A 24 9.16 13.30 28.52
C PHE A 24 9.72 12.14 27.68
N ALA A 25 10.61 11.32 28.24
CA ALA A 25 11.13 10.13 27.57
C ALA A 25 10.00 9.15 27.20
N ASN A 26 9.05 8.91 28.10
CA ASN A 26 7.90 8.04 27.82
C ASN A 26 7.02 8.61 26.69
N VAL A 27 6.75 9.92 26.68
CA VAL A 27 6.00 10.56 25.59
C VAL A 27 6.72 10.38 24.25
N LEU A 28 8.05 10.54 24.21
CA LEU A 28 8.82 10.31 22.99
C LEU A 28 8.77 8.84 22.53
N ILE A 29 8.88 7.88 23.45
CA ILE A 29 8.77 6.45 23.13
C ILE A 29 7.37 6.13 22.57
N PHE A 30 6.31 6.65 23.19
CA PHE A 30 4.95 6.46 22.68
C PHE A 30 4.72 7.12 21.33
N MET A 31 5.30 8.29 21.08
CA MET A 31 5.22 8.96 19.78
C MET A 31 5.91 8.13 18.68
N GLN A 32 7.09 7.58 18.96
CA GLN A 32 7.81 6.70 18.05
C GLN A 32 7.02 5.42 17.74
N LEU A 33 6.46 4.78 18.77
CA LEU A 33 5.59 3.60 18.61
C LEU A 33 4.30 3.92 17.86
N GLY A 34 3.68 5.07 18.14
CA GLY A 34 2.46 5.53 17.47
C GLY A 34 2.67 5.77 15.99
N PHE A 35 3.78 6.42 15.62
CA PHE A 35 4.16 6.56 14.21
C PHE A 35 4.45 5.22 13.56
N SER A 36 5.14 4.32 14.25
CA SER A 36 5.40 2.97 13.74
C SER A 36 4.09 2.22 13.48
N SER A 37 3.16 2.20 14.43
CA SER A 37 1.84 1.55 14.27
C SER A 37 1.04 2.16 13.13
N ALA A 38 0.95 3.49 13.06
CA ALA A 38 0.21 4.18 12.01
C ALA A 38 0.79 3.93 10.61
N LEU A 39 2.12 3.80 10.50
CA LEU A 39 2.79 3.42 9.26
C LEU A 39 2.54 1.95 8.89
N PHE A 40 2.54 1.04 9.87
CA PHE A 40 2.27 -0.38 9.62
C PHE A 40 0.82 -0.64 9.19
N ASP A 41 -0.16 -0.03 9.85
CA ASP A 41 -1.59 -0.18 9.51
C ASP A 41 -1.93 0.33 8.10
N GLY A 42 -1.18 1.33 7.61
CA GLY A 42 -1.34 1.86 6.27
C GLY A 42 -0.85 0.92 5.16
N VAL A 43 0.19 0.12 5.44
CA VAL A 43 0.86 -0.72 4.43
C VAL A 43 0.24 -2.13 4.35
N THR A 44 -0.29 -2.66 5.46
CA THR A 44 -0.87 -4.02 5.49
C THR A 44 -2.21 -4.13 4.76
N ARG A 45 -2.97 -3.04 4.60
CA ARG A 45 -4.29 -3.05 3.93
C ARG A 45 -4.30 -3.65 2.53
N ILE A 46 -3.22 -3.51 1.77
CA ILE A 46 -3.13 -4.09 0.41
C ILE A 46 -2.92 -5.61 0.49
N HIS A 47 -2.17 -6.08 1.49
CA HIS A 47 -1.84 -7.50 1.66
C HIS A 47 -3.02 -8.27 2.27
N ASP A 48 -3.75 -7.66 3.21
CA ASP A 48 -4.93 -8.25 3.86
C ASP A 48 -6.10 -8.49 2.89
N ARG A 49 -6.13 -7.78 1.76
CA ARG A 49 -7.18 -7.86 0.75
C ARG A 49 -6.79 -8.71 -0.46
N LEU A 50 -5.58 -9.28 -0.46
CA LEU A 50 -5.09 -10.15 -1.52
C LEU A 50 -5.44 -11.60 -1.16
N LYS A 51 -6.19 -12.29 -2.03
CA LYS A 51 -6.51 -13.72 -1.87
C LYS A 51 -5.29 -14.55 -2.26
N GLY A 52 -4.49 -14.94 -1.27
CA GLY A 52 -3.40 -15.89 -1.45
C GLY A 52 -2.89 -16.42 -0.12
N ASP A 53 -2.76 -17.75 -0.02
CA ASP A 53 -2.15 -18.41 1.13
C ASP A 53 -0.62 -18.43 1.03
N LEU A 54 -0.10 -18.32 -0.20
CA LEU A 54 1.33 -18.35 -0.51
C LEU A 54 1.67 -17.31 -1.58
N PHE A 55 2.70 -16.51 -1.29
CA PHE A 55 3.23 -15.51 -2.20
C PHE A 55 4.65 -15.88 -2.64
N LEU A 56 4.88 -15.91 -3.94
CA LEU A 56 6.22 -16.08 -4.51
C LEU A 56 6.77 -14.70 -4.88
N VAL A 57 7.95 -14.38 -4.32
CA VAL A 57 8.67 -13.14 -4.61
C VAL A 57 10.12 -13.49 -4.96
N SER A 58 10.71 -12.70 -5.86
CA SER A 58 12.12 -12.86 -6.21
C SER A 58 13.02 -12.56 -5.01
N LYS A 59 13.99 -13.43 -4.73
CA LYS A 59 15.00 -13.23 -3.67
C LYS A 59 15.83 -11.95 -3.83
N ARG A 60 15.85 -11.37 -5.03
CA ARG A 60 16.59 -10.13 -5.36
C ARG A 60 15.73 -8.86 -5.26
N SER A 61 14.43 -8.99 -4.96
CA SER A 61 13.52 -7.86 -4.81
C SER A 61 13.72 -7.22 -3.45
N ARG A 62 14.02 -5.92 -3.41
CA ARG A 62 14.13 -5.17 -2.14
C ARG A 62 12.81 -4.55 -1.69
N TYR A 63 11.93 -4.27 -2.63
CA TYR A 63 10.59 -3.75 -2.41
C TYR A 63 9.62 -4.34 -3.43
N LEU A 64 8.31 -4.17 -3.20
CA LEU A 64 7.27 -4.64 -4.11
C LEU A 64 7.40 -3.92 -5.46
N GLY A 65 7.53 -4.66 -6.55
CA GLY A 65 7.69 -4.10 -7.91
C GLY A 65 9.12 -3.78 -8.35
N ASP A 66 10.15 -4.03 -7.52
CA ASP A 66 11.56 -3.84 -7.90
C ASP A 66 11.99 -4.83 -8.98
N ARG A 67 11.85 -6.14 -8.71
CA ARG A 67 12.25 -7.20 -9.65
C ARG A 67 11.27 -8.37 -9.66
N GLY A 68 10.67 -8.59 -10.83
CA GLY A 68 9.87 -9.78 -11.10
C GLY A 68 10.69 -11.06 -11.20
N PHE A 69 10.01 -12.16 -11.51
CA PHE A 69 10.61 -13.46 -11.79
C PHE A 69 10.03 -14.04 -13.09
N PRO A 70 10.75 -14.95 -13.78
CA PRO A 70 10.25 -15.62 -14.98
C PRO A 70 8.93 -16.36 -14.74
N ARG A 71 7.99 -16.26 -15.69
CA ARG A 71 6.68 -16.95 -15.62
C ARG A 71 6.81 -18.47 -15.47
N SER A 72 7.92 -19.06 -15.92
CA SER A 72 8.22 -20.49 -15.76
C SER A 72 8.19 -20.95 -14.31
N HIS A 73 8.66 -20.13 -13.35
CA HIS A 73 8.63 -20.50 -11.93
C HIS A 73 7.20 -20.53 -11.37
N LEU A 74 6.28 -19.72 -11.92
CA LEU A 74 4.87 -19.79 -11.54
C LEU A 74 4.24 -21.11 -12.01
N TYR A 75 4.55 -21.55 -13.23
CA TYR A 75 4.07 -22.84 -13.74
C TYR A 75 4.70 -24.03 -12.99
N GLN A 76 5.96 -23.94 -12.59
CA GLN A 76 6.59 -24.94 -11.73
C GLN A 76 5.90 -25.02 -10.37
N ALA A 77 5.56 -23.88 -9.76
CA ALA A 77 4.80 -23.86 -8.52
C ALA A 77 3.39 -24.46 -8.71
N ALA A 78 2.73 -24.17 -9.83
CA ALA A 78 1.44 -24.75 -10.18
C ALA A 78 1.47 -26.28 -10.38
N ALA A 79 2.64 -26.84 -10.73
CA ALA A 79 2.82 -28.27 -10.97
C ALA A 79 3.03 -29.09 -9.68
N VAL A 80 3.09 -28.45 -8.51
CA VAL A 80 3.20 -29.15 -7.22
C VAL A 80 1.82 -29.65 -6.80
N ASP A 81 1.68 -30.95 -6.51
CA ASP A 81 0.39 -31.61 -6.22
C ASP A 81 -0.46 -30.92 -5.14
N LYS A 82 0.17 -30.25 -4.17
CA LYS A 82 -0.53 -29.54 -3.08
C LYS A 82 -0.97 -28.12 -3.43
N VAL A 83 -0.65 -27.61 -4.62
CA VAL A 83 -0.96 -26.24 -5.04
C VAL A 83 -2.23 -26.26 -5.90
N ALA A 84 -3.33 -25.72 -5.35
CA ALA A 84 -4.60 -25.69 -6.07
C ALA A 84 -4.59 -24.78 -7.30
N THR A 85 -4.05 -23.55 -7.17
CA THR A 85 -3.89 -22.61 -8.28
C THR A 85 -2.70 -21.69 -8.06
N ALA A 86 -1.95 -21.37 -9.11
CA ALA A 86 -0.93 -20.33 -9.10
C ALA A 86 -1.31 -19.21 -10.08
N ARG A 87 -1.37 -17.97 -9.61
CA ARG A 87 -1.87 -16.81 -10.36
C ARG A 87 -0.80 -15.73 -10.44
N PRO A 88 -0.57 -15.12 -11.63
CA PRO A 88 0.40 -14.04 -11.74
C PRO A 88 -0.19 -12.74 -11.16
N PHE A 89 0.61 -12.07 -10.34
CA PHE A 89 0.34 -10.73 -9.83
C PHE A 89 1.42 -9.79 -10.33
N TYR A 90 1.02 -8.69 -10.97
CA TYR A 90 1.92 -7.68 -11.47
C TYR A 90 1.71 -6.39 -10.68
N TYR A 91 2.81 -5.83 -10.21
CA TYR A 91 2.86 -4.54 -9.55
C TYR A 91 4.04 -3.74 -10.09
N ALA A 92 3.79 -2.51 -10.49
CA ALA A 92 4.81 -1.59 -10.97
C ALA A 92 4.49 -0.16 -10.53
N LEU A 93 5.54 0.64 -10.32
CA LEU A 93 5.39 2.09 -10.23
C LEU A 93 5.54 2.65 -11.64
N SER A 94 4.56 3.42 -12.09
CA SER A 94 4.56 4.05 -13.40
C SER A 94 4.30 5.55 -13.25
N GLY A 95 5.09 6.35 -13.96
CA GLY A 95 4.83 7.78 -14.07
C GLY A 95 3.55 8.02 -14.87
N TRP A 96 2.56 8.67 -14.26
CA TRP A 96 1.35 9.13 -14.92
C TRP A 96 1.44 10.65 -15.08
N ARG A 97 1.25 11.15 -16.31
CA ARG A 97 1.32 12.59 -16.58
C ARG A 97 -0.04 13.24 -16.37
N ASN A 98 -0.07 14.26 -15.52
CA ASN A 98 -1.26 15.08 -15.31
C ASN A 98 -1.53 15.97 -16.53
N PRO A 99 -2.72 15.88 -17.14
CA PRO A 99 -3.05 16.64 -18.34
C PRO A 99 -3.23 18.14 -18.08
N GLU A 100 -3.57 18.56 -16.86
CA GLU A 100 -3.81 19.97 -16.52
C GLU A 100 -2.51 20.74 -16.27
N ASN A 101 -1.58 20.17 -15.50
CA ASN A 101 -0.34 20.85 -15.08
C ASN A 101 0.95 20.23 -15.68
N ARG A 102 0.82 19.16 -16.48
CA ARG A 102 1.92 18.39 -17.11
C ARG A 102 2.93 17.77 -16.14
N GLN A 103 2.63 17.73 -14.84
CA GLN A 103 3.50 17.08 -13.87
C GLN A 103 3.41 15.55 -14.01
N PHE A 104 4.54 14.88 -13.79
CA PHE A 104 4.60 13.43 -13.71
C PHE A 104 4.49 13.02 -12.25
N GLU A 105 3.58 12.10 -11.96
CA GLU A 105 3.45 11.49 -10.64
C GLU A 105 3.61 9.98 -10.74
N ASP A 106 4.37 9.41 -9.81
CA ASP A 106 4.47 7.96 -9.70
C ASP A 106 3.18 7.39 -9.13
N VAL A 107 2.50 6.56 -9.91
CA VAL A 107 1.30 5.83 -9.54
C VAL A 107 1.63 4.35 -9.45
N GLY A 108 1.18 3.71 -8.37
CA GLY A 108 1.23 2.26 -8.24
C GLY A 108 0.18 1.62 -9.15
N VAL A 109 0.65 0.89 -10.15
CA VAL A 109 -0.19 0.15 -11.09
C VAL A 109 -0.18 -1.32 -10.68
N ILE A 110 -1.38 -1.85 -10.47
CA ILE A 110 -1.61 -3.27 -10.21
C ILE A 110 -2.28 -3.87 -11.45
N ALA A 111 -1.75 -5.00 -11.92
CA ALA A 111 -2.36 -5.77 -12.99
C ALA A 111 -2.49 -7.26 -12.61
N PHE A 112 -3.61 -7.85 -13.00
CA PHE A 112 -3.95 -9.26 -12.78
C PHE A 112 -4.86 -9.76 -13.90
N ASN A 113 -5.03 -11.08 -14.00
CA ASN A 113 -5.95 -11.66 -14.96
C ASN A 113 -7.40 -11.52 -14.48
N PRO A 114 -8.30 -10.82 -15.19
CA PRO A 114 -9.70 -10.64 -14.75
C PRO A 114 -10.50 -11.95 -14.71
N ALA A 115 -10.07 -13.01 -15.41
CA ALA A 115 -10.67 -14.33 -15.30
C ALA A 115 -10.28 -15.06 -14.00
N GLN A 116 -9.25 -14.58 -13.30
CA GLN A 116 -8.71 -15.16 -12.07
C GLN A 116 -8.57 -14.06 -11.01
N PRO A 117 -9.67 -13.58 -10.41
CA PRO A 117 -9.64 -12.46 -9.47
C PRO A 117 -8.77 -12.79 -8.26
N ILE A 118 -7.86 -11.88 -7.91
CA ILE A 118 -6.92 -12.01 -6.80
C ILE A 118 -7.27 -11.13 -5.60
N PHE A 119 -8.25 -10.25 -5.75
CA PHE A 119 -8.67 -9.32 -4.70
C PHE A 119 -9.97 -9.76 -4.04
N ASP A 120 -10.03 -9.64 -2.71
CA ASP A 120 -11.27 -9.73 -1.94
C ASP A 120 -11.90 -8.36 -1.72
N LEU A 121 -12.13 -7.67 -2.83
CA LEU A 121 -12.76 -6.35 -2.85
C LEU A 121 -14.03 -6.45 -3.70
N PRO A 122 -15.23 -6.34 -3.11
CA PRO A 122 -16.48 -6.45 -3.85
C PRO A 122 -16.58 -5.38 -4.95
N GLU A 123 -16.02 -4.19 -4.73
CA GLU A 123 -15.99 -3.11 -5.73
C GLU A 123 -15.20 -3.50 -6.98
N VAL A 124 -14.04 -4.15 -6.82
CA VAL A 124 -13.24 -4.64 -7.95
C VAL A 124 -13.96 -5.80 -8.64
N GLN A 125 -14.56 -6.70 -7.86
CA GLN A 125 -15.30 -7.86 -8.37
C GLN A 125 -16.49 -7.45 -9.25
N GLN A 126 -17.23 -6.42 -8.85
CA GLN A 126 -18.34 -5.86 -9.63
C GLN A 126 -17.89 -5.23 -10.96
N GLN A 127 -16.65 -4.75 -11.02
CA GLN A 127 -16.09 -4.07 -12.19
C GLN A 127 -15.19 -4.97 -13.05
N LEU A 128 -15.09 -6.28 -12.76
CA LEU A 128 -14.27 -7.22 -13.52
C LEU A 128 -14.64 -7.28 -15.01
N ALA A 129 -15.92 -7.08 -15.34
CA ALA A 129 -16.36 -7.06 -16.73
C ALA A 129 -15.80 -5.85 -17.51
N GLN A 130 -15.59 -4.71 -16.83
CA GLN A 130 -15.11 -3.48 -17.46
C GLN A 130 -13.60 -3.57 -17.74
N ILE A 131 -12.81 -4.11 -16.82
CA ILE A 131 -11.35 -4.25 -16.99
C ILE A 131 -10.93 -5.32 -18.02
N LYS A 132 -11.89 -6.10 -18.54
CA LYS A 132 -11.65 -6.98 -19.70
C LYS A 132 -11.50 -6.17 -21.00
N ILE A 133 -12.07 -4.98 -21.04
CA ILE A 133 -11.97 -4.08 -22.18
C ILE A 133 -10.56 -3.48 -22.18
N PRO A 134 -9.82 -3.53 -23.31
CA PRO A 134 -8.53 -2.87 -23.42
C PRO A 134 -8.59 -1.40 -23.00
N ASP A 135 -7.47 -0.88 -22.49
CA ASP A 135 -7.32 0.51 -22.06
C ASP A 135 -8.29 0.97 -20.95
N THR A 136 -8.87 0.01 -20.22
CA THR A 136 -9.72 0.29 -19.05
C THR A 136 -8.93 0.11 -17.77
N VAL A 137 -8.90 1.14 -16.94
CA VAL A 137 -8.24 1.14 -15.63
C VAL A 137 -9.23 1.47 -14.52
N LEU A 138 -9.03 0.88 -13.34
CA LEU A 138 -9.77 1.22 -12.13
C LEU A 138 -8.92 2.11 -11.25
N PHE A 139 -9.54 3.13 -10.68
CA PHE A 139 -8.92 4.03 -9.70
C PHE A 139 -9.49 3.80 -8.32
N ASP A 140 -8.65 4.02 -7.30
CA ASP A 140 -9.05 3.98 -5.90
C ASP A 140 -10.10 5.08 -5.59
N ARG A 141 -10.93 4.84 -4.58
CA ARG A 141 -11.99 5.74 -4.09
C ARG A 141 -11.42 7.00 -3.43
N TYR A 142 -10.26 6.89 -2.78
CA TYR A 142 -9.55 8.02 -2.16
C TYR A 142 -8.21 8.27 -2.85
N PRO A 143 -8.24 8.78 -4.10
CA PRO A 143 -7.02 9.25 -4.73
C PRO A 143 -6.50 10.46 -3.95
N LYS A 144 -5.17 10.63 -3.88
CA LYS A 144 -4.55 11.84 -3.33
C LYS A 144 -5.20 13.09 -3.96
N PRO A 145 -5.28 14.23 -3.26
CA PRO A 145 -5.90 15.44 -3.82
C PRO A 145 -5.32 15.85 -5.19
N HIS A 146 -4.02 15.65 -5.39
CA HIS A 146 -3.36 15.92 -6.68
C HIS A 146 -3.80 14.98 -7.81
N SER A 147 -4.35 13.81 -7.48
CA SER A 147 -4.88 12.86 -8.45
C SER A 147 -6.34 13.09 -8.88
N ALA A 148 -7.01 14.11 -8.32
CA ALA A 148 -8.34 14.52 -8.73
C ALA A 148 -8.49 14.90 -10.23
N PRO A 149 -7.50 15.54 -10.89
CA PRO A 149 -7.54 15.82 -12.33
C PRO A 149 -7.61 14.55 -13.19
N TYR A 150 -6.98 13.43 -12.75
CA TYR A 150 -7.03 12.18 -13.53
C TYR A 150 -8.46 11.59 -13.57
N LEU A 151 -9.21 11.70 -12.48
CA LEU A 151 -10.62 11.27 -12.43
C LEU A 151 -11.52 12.08 -13.36
N ARG A 152 -11.17 13.35 -13.65
CA ARG A 152 -11.92 14.21 -14.57
C ARG A 152 -11.69 13.83 -16.03
N CYS A 153 -10.49 13.35 -16.37
CA CYS A 153 -10.17 12.92 -17.74
C CYS A 153 -10.74 11.55 -18.11
N CYS A 154 -11.04 10.70 -17.12
CA CYS A 154 -11.67 9.40 -17.31
C CYS A 154 -13.05 9.38 -16.62
N PRO A 155 -14.10 9.93 -17.27
CA PRO A 155 -15.43 9.93 -16.67
C PRO A 155 -15.93 8.49 -16.54
N LYS A 156 -16.41 8.16 -15.34
CA LYS A 156 -17.00 6.85 -15.02
C LYS A 156 -17.96 6.41 -16.13
N GLY A 157 -17.63 5.32 -16.81
CA GLY A 157 -18.62 4.53 -17.55
C GLY A 157 -18.57 4.54 -19.08
N ASN A 158 -17.59 5.16 -19.74
CA ASN A 158 -17.39 4.87 -21.17
C ASN A 158 -15.95 5.16 -21.62
N ALA A 159 -15.13 4.11 -21.67
CA ALA A 159 -13.86 4.15 -22.39
C ALA A 159 -14.17 4.24 -23.89
N SER A 160 -14.42 5.46 -24.37
CA SER A 160 -14.43 5.72 -25.80
C SER A 160 -12.98 5.63 -26.33
N PRO A 161 -12.71 4.98 -27.48
CA PRO A 161 -11.37 4.57 -27.90
C PRO A 161 -10.44 5.71 -28.35
N GLN A 162 -10.73 6.98 -28.01
CA GLN A 162 -10.05 8.13 -28.63
C GLN A 162 -9.65 9.26 -27.68
N LYS A 163 -9.69 9.07 -26.35
CA LYS A 163 -8.95 9.98 -25.44
C LYS A 163 -7.65 9.33 -24.99
N PHE A 164 -6.79 9.11 -25.98
CA PHE A 164 -5.36 8.96 -25.75
C PHE A 164 -4.86 10.20 -24.99
N CYS A 165 -4.60 10.06 -23.69
CA CYS A 165 -3.56 10.88 -23.07
C CYS A 165 -2.25 10.44 -23.73
N ASN A 166 -1.94 11.08 -24.85
CA ASN A 166 -0.79 10.79 -25.70
C ASN A 166 0.51 11.07 -24.92
N VAL A 167 1.04 10.05 -24.25
CA VAL A 167 2.38 10.06 -23.67
C VAL A 167 3.35 9.72 -24.79
N ARG A 168 3.87 10.75 -25.46
CA ARG A 168 5.23 10.70 -26.00
C ARG A 168 6.22 10.87 -24.87
#